data_AF-A0A084JG91-F1
#
_entry.id   AF-A0A084JG91-F1
#
_cell.length_a   1.000
_cell.length_b   1.000
_cell.length_c   1.000
_cell.angle_alpha   90.00
_cell.angle_beta   90.00
_cell.angle_gamma   90.00
#
_symmetry.space_group_name_H-M   'P 1'
#
loop_
_entity.id
_entity.type
_entity.pdbx_description
1 polymer ?
#
loop_
_entity_poly.entity_id
_entity_poly.type
_entity_poly.pdbx_seq_one_letter_code
_entity_poly.pdbx_strand_id
1 'polypeptide(L)'
;MLINKVTKSRKSKKGFTLLEVIISFALISIILIPIANLVLTSVKINKSTENKQQAKAVLQETIENIKAIDNFSSALSKPLNNGITLSEATGEDNKLIYSLSGEINGFSIEGSIKEKSQVINNKVSEMEVDRTIYYHHGSLSISNGKEVIGEAIKKLSDNLATPSEEVFIEMKEAGEINVTYGGSIIAIPKPEAKSLLICLNEDSEKKLNLSVENKSHTENFKIYLFNGEKVSERQDVIISKFNGQIELIEGVQHSEDIINEKLYFVELRANKNGEVVENMNLELLK
;
A
#
# COMPACT_ATOMS: atom_id res chain seq x y z
N MET A 1 -85.92 48.65 -30.14
CA MET A 1 -85.46 47.82 -29.00
C MET A 1 -84.78 46.58 -29.60
N LEU A 2 -83.45 46.51 -29.53
CA LEU A 2 -82.63 45.44 -30.14
C LEU A 2 -82.57 44.22 -29.21
N ILE A 3 -82.93 43.04 -29.71
CA ILE A 3 -82.81 41.78 -28.97
C ILE A 3 -81.47 41.13 -29.35
N ASN A 4 -80.52 41.13 -28.42
CA ASN A 4 -79.23 40.45 -28.57
C ASN A 4 -79.45 38.92 -28.50
N LYS A 5 -79.23 38.22 -29.62
CA LYS A 5 -79.22 36.75 -29.66
C LYS A 5 -77.85 36.24 -29.22
N VAL A 6 -77.70 35.93 -27.94
CA VAL A 6 -76.51 35.26 -27.41
C VAL A 6 -76.54 33.79 -27.85
N THR A 7 -75.73 33.44 -28.86
CA THR A 7 -75.52 32.04 -29.28
C THR A 7 -74.55 31.38 -28.31
N LYS A 8 -75.08 30.58 -27.36
CA LYS A 8 -74.30 29.74 -26.47
C LYS A 8 -73.66 28.59 -27.28
N SER A 9 -72.39 28.73 -27.64
CA SER A 9 -71.58 27.65 -28.21
C SER A 9 -71.43 26.50 -27.20
N ARG A 10 -72.05 25.34 -27.48
CA ARG A 10 -71.82 24.10 -26.73
C ARG A 10 -70.49 23.50 -27.19
N LYS A 11 -69.42 23.65 -26.39
CA LYS A 11 -68.20 22.87 -26.56
C LYS A 11 -68.51 21.39 -26.23
N SER A 12 -68.48 20.50 -27.22
CA SER A 12 -68.57 19.06 -26.99
C SER A 12 -67.27 18.59 -26.32
N LYS A 13 -67.40 17.83 -25.22
CA LYS A 13 -66.25 17.12 -24.65
C LYS A 13 -65.92 15.98 -25.61
N LYS A 14 -64.78 16.06 -26.30
CA LYS A 14 -64.29 14.97 -27.15
C LYS A 14 -63.94 13.80 -26.24
N GLY A 15 -64.66 12.68 -26.37
CA GLY A 15 -64.31 11.42 -25.73
C GLY A 15 -63.26 10.67 -26.56
N PHE A 16 -62.55 9.73 -25.93
CA PHE A 16 -61.61 8.87 -26.64
C PHE A 16 -62.37 7.89 -27.54
N THR A 17 -61.84 7.66 -28.73
CA THR A 17 -62.32 6.60 -29.61
C THR A 17 -61.83 5.24 -29.11
N LEU A 18 -62.58 4.18 -29.37
CA LEU A 18 -62.17 2.81 -29.00
C LEU A 18 -60.81 2.45 -29.62
N LEU A 19 -60.55 2.92 -30.84
CA LEU A 19 -59.28 2.73 -31.54
C LEU A 19 -58.10 3.37 -30.79
N GLU A 20 -58.24 4.61 -30.33
CA GLU A 20 -57.21 5.30 -29.53
C GLU A 20 -56.91 4.56 -28.23
N VAL A 21 -57.93 3.98 -27.59
CA VAL A 21 -57.76 3.19 -26.36
C VAL A 21 -56.95 1.92 -26.64
N ILE A 22 -57.28 1.18 -27.72
CA ILE A 22 -56.58 -0.06 -28.09
C ILE A 22 -55.12 0.22 -28.47
N ILE A 23 -54.87 1.25 -29.28
CA ILE A 23 -53.50 1.63 -29.70
C ILE A 23 -52.69 2.08 -28.49
N SER A 24 -53.28 2.88 -27.59
CA SER A 24 -52.60 3.30 -26.36
C SER A 24 -52.22 2.10 -25.48
N PHE A 25 -53.11 1.11 -25.36
CA PHE A 25 -52.83 -0.09 -24.57
C PHE A 25 -51.72 -0.96 -25.18
N ALA A 26 -51.71 -1.09 -26.51
CA ALA A 26 -50.65 -1.79 -27.23
C ALA A 26 -49.28 -1.11 -27.03
N LEU A 27 -49.22 0.22 -27.15
CA LEU A 27 -48.00 0.99 -26.93
C LEU A 27 -47.52 0.90 -25.47
N ILE A 28 -48.43 1.02 -24.50
CA ILE A 28 -48.10 0.86 -23.07
C ILE A 28 -47.52 -0.53 -22.82
N SER A 29 -48.13 -1.58 -23.37
CA SER A 29 -47.67 -2.97 -23.18
C SER A 29 -46.27 -3.20 -23.73
N ILE A 30 -45.95 -2.63 -24.90
CA ILE A 30 -44.62 -2.70 -25.52
C ILE A 30 -43.57 -2.00 -24.64
N ILE A 31 -43.93 -0.87 -24.02
CA ILE A 31 -43.02 -0.07 -23.19
C ILE A 31 -42.86 -0.65 -21.77
N LEU A 32 -43.89 -1.32 -21.23
CA LEU A 32 -43.88 -1.80 -19.84
C LEU A 32 -42.83 -2.89 -19.60
N ILE A 33 -42.62 -3.79 -20.57
CA ILE A 33 -41.69 -4.92 -20.47
C ILE A 33 -40.25 -4.47 -20.20
N PRO A 34 -39.62 -3.59 -21.02
CA PRO A 34 -38.26 -3.14 -20.75
C PRO A 34 -38.16 -2.34 -19.45
N ILE A 35 -39.18 -1.55 -19.08
CA ILE A 35 -39.19 -0.81 -17.80
C ILE A 35 -39.16 -1.78 -16.61
N ALA A 36 -39.99 -2.83 -16.64
CA ALA A 36 -39.99 -3.84 -15.59
C ALA A 36 -38.61 -4.50 -15.42
N ASN A 37 -37.95 -4.84 -16.54
CA ASN A 37 -36.60 -5.40 -16.52
C ASN A 37 -35.55 -4.42 -15.97
N LEU A 38 -35.65 -3.14 -16.31
CA LEU A 38 -34.76 -2.10 -15.76
C LEU A 38 -34.94 -1.96 -14.25
N VAL A 39 -36.19 -1.94 -13.76
CA VAL A 39 -36.49 -1.87 -12.33
C VAL A 39 -35.93 -3.09 -11.59
N LEU A 40 -36.20 -4.30 -12.09
CA LEU A 40 -35.67 -5.53 -11.49
C LEU A 40 -34.14 -5.55 -11.47
N THR A 41 -33.51 -5.11 -12.56
CA THR A 41 -32.05 -5.02 -12.65
C THR A 41 -31.49 -4.00 -11.66
N SER A 42 -32.15 -2.84 -11.54
CA SER A 42 -31.75 -1.79 -10.59
C SER A 42 -31.84 -2.28 -9.15
N VAL A 43 -32.92 -2.98 -8.79
CA VAL A 43 -33.07 -3.59 -7.46
C VAL A 43 -31.97 -4.62 -7.18
N LYS A 44 -31.65 -5.48 -8.16
CA LYS A 44 -30.55 -6.46 -8.03
C LYS A 44 -29.19 -5.79 -7.85
N ILE A 45 -28.88 -4.78 -8.65
CA ILE A 45 -27.63 -4.01 -8.55
C ILE A 45 -27.54 -3.32 -7.20
N ASN A 46 -28.62 -2.67 -6.76
CA ASN A 46 -28.67 -1.99 -5.47
C ASN A 46 -28.44 -2.98 -4.32
N LYS A 47 -29.07 -4.16 -4.37
CA LYS A 47 -28.89 -5.17 -3.32
C LYS A 47 -27.48 -5.75 -3.30
N SER A 48 -26.90 -6.01 -4.49
CA SER A 48 -25.50 -6.45 -4.61
C SER A 48 -24.54 -5.38 -4.07
N THR A 49 -24.77 -4.11 -4.41
CA THR A 49 -23.96 -2.98 -3.95
C THR A 49 -24.05 -2.80 -2.43
N GLU A 50 -25.26 -2.90 -1.87
CA GLU A 50 -25.49 -2.87 -0.43
C GLU A 50 -24.72 -4.00 0.27
N ASN A 51 -24.80 -5.23 -0.24
CA ASN A 51 -24.05 -6.36 0.30
C ASN A 51 -22.53 -6.13 0.25
N LYS A 52 -22.00 -5.57 -0.85
CA LYS A 52 -20.57 -5.23 -0.96
C LYS A 52 -20.14 -4.16 0.04
N GLN A 53 -20.94 -3.11 0.21
CA GLN A 53 -20.66 -2.06 1.18
C GLN A 53 -20.64 -2.60 2.62
N GLN A 54 -21.62 -3.45 2.97
CA GLN A 54 -21.66 -4.12 4.27
C GLN A 54 -20.46 -5.06 4.47
N ALA A 55 -20.13 -5.89 3.47
CA ALA A 55 -18.97 -6.77 3.51
C ALA A 55 -17.67 -5.99 3.71
N LYS A 56 -17.48 -4.88 2.97
CA LYS A 56 -16.31 -4.01 3.11
C LYS A 56 -16.18 -3.42 4.51
N ALA A 57 -17.30 -2.96 5.10
CA ALA A 57 -17.30 -2.43 6.46
C ALA A 57 -16.88 -3.49 7.49
N VAL A 58 -17.40 -4.72 7.35
CA VAL A 58 -17.03 -5.86 8.22
C VAL A 58 -15.56 -6.25 8.06
N LEU A 59 -15.05 -6.30 6.82
CA LEU A 59 -13.63 -6.57 6.56
C LEU A 59 -12.72 -5.49 7.17
N GLN A 60 -13.12 -4.22 7.05
CA GLN A 60 -12.37 -3.11 7.65
C GLN A 60 -12.38 -3.18 9.18
N GLU A 61 -13.52 -3.46 9.80
CA GLU A 61 -13.61 -3.70 11.25
C GLU A 61 -12.71 -4.86 11.68
N THR A 62 -12.68 -5.94 10.90
CA THR A 62 -11.80 -7.09 11.17
C THR A 62 -10.33 -6.70 11.11
N ILE A 63 -9.93 -5.90 10.11
CA ILE A 63 -8.57 -5.38 10.01
C ILE A 63 -8.20 -4.51 11.21
N GLU A 64 -9.08 -3.62 11.66
CA GLU A 64 -8.80 -2.78 12.82
C GLU A 64 -8.65 -3.62 14.09
N ASN A 65 -9.45 -4.69 14.24
CA ASN A 65 -9.27 -5.65 15.32
C ASN A 65 -7.93 -6.40 15.22
N ILE A 66 -7.49 -6.79 14.01
CA ILE A 66 -6.18 -7.42 13.78
C ILE A 66 -5.04 -6.45 14.14
N LYS A 67 -5.13 -5.18 13.75
CA LYS A 67 -4.16 -4.13 14.09
C LYS A 67 -4.04 -3.92 15.59
N ALA A 68 -5.13 -4.10 16.34
CA ALA A 68 -5.14 -3.99 17.79
C ALA A 68 -4.50 -5.19 18.52
N ILE A 69 -4.18 -6.30 17.83
CA ILE A 69 -3.51 -7.46 18.44
C ILE A 69 -2.01 -7.16 18.59
N ASP A 70 -1.51 -6.95 19.80
CA ASP A 70 -0.08 -6.72 20.05
C ASP A 70 0.81 -7.91 19.66
N ASN A 71 0.35 -9.13 19.96
CA ASN A 71 1.04 -10.36 19.59
C ASN A 71 0.03 -11.43 19.15
N PHE A 72 0.11 -11.88 17.90
CA PHE A 72 -0.82 -12.85 17.33
C PHE A 72 -0.87 -14.18 18.10
N SER A 73 0.24 -14.62 18.70
CA SER A 73 0.26 -15.84 19.53
C SER A 73 -0.65 -15.73 20.76
N SER A 74 -0.85 -14.51 21.29
CA SER A 74 -1.76 -14.27 22.43
C SER A 74 -3.25 -14.31 22.05
N ALA A 75 -3.57 -14.18 20.76
CA ALA A 75 -4.94 -14.15 20.25
C ALA A 75 -5.43 -15.52 19.75
N LEU A 76 -4.58 -16.55 19.70
CA LEU A 76 -4.91 -17.89 19.19
C LEU A 76 -6.02 -18.63 19.96
N SER A 77 -6.39 -18.16 21.15
CA SER A 77 -7.34 -18.85 22.03
C SER A 77 -8.57 -18.01 22.37
N LYS A 78 -8.70 -16.80 21.81
CA LYS A 78 -9.82 -15.90 22.05
C LYS A 78 -10.36 -15.36 20.73
N PRO A 79 -11.69 -15.36 20.53
CA PRO A 79 -12.25 -14.62 19.41
C PRO A 79 -11.88 -13.14 19.56
N LEU A 80 -11.63 -12.49 18.44
CA LEU A 80 -11.52 -11.04 18.33
C LEU A 80 -12.84 -10.40 18.76
N ASN A 81 -12.84 -9.08 18.98
CA ASN A 81 -14.03 -8.36 19.46
C ASN A 81 -15.26 -8.53 18.55
N ASN A 82 -15.03 -8.79 17.26
CA ASN A 82 -16.07 -9.04 16.26
C ASN A 82 -16.42 -10.52 16.07
N GLY A 83 -15.90 -11.43 16.91
CA GLY A 83 -16.23 -12.86 16.88
C GLY A 83 -15.37 -13.72 15.94
N ILE A 84 -14.44 -13.12 15.17
CA ILE A 84 -13.50 -13.88 14.34
C ILE A 84 -12.49 -14.62 15.20
N THR A 85 -12.21 -15.87 14.87
CA THR A 85 -11.22 -16.69 15.56
C THR A 85 -9.91 -16.73 14.78
N LEU A 86 -8.79 -16.64 15.50
CA LEU A 86 -7.45 -16.80 14.97
C LEU A 86 -6.95 -18.21 15.28
N SER A 87 -6.38 -18.89 14.30
CA SER A 87 -5.79 -20.23 14.46
C SER A 87 -4.41 -20.27 13.83
N GLU A 88 -3.50 -21.03 14.42
CA GLU A 88 -2.13 -21.18 13.89
C GLU A 88 -2.10 -22.29 12.85
N ALA A 89 -1.41 -22.04 11.75
CA ALA A 89 -1.11 -22.99 10.69
C ALA A 89 0.38 -22.87 10.31
N THR A 90 1.02 -23.99 9.99
CA THR A 90 2.41 -23.97 9.50
C THR A 90 2.40 -23.90 7.96
N GLY A 91 3.04 -22.89 7.39
CA GLY A 91 3.23 -22.78 5.94
C GLY A 91 4.30 -23.73 5.40
N GLU A 92 4.28 -23.97 4.08
CA GLU A 92 5.21 -24.88 3.37
C GLU A 92 6.69 -24.51 3.57
N ASP A 93 7.02 -23.24 3.83
CA ASP A 93 8.37 -22.72 4.06
C ASP A 93 8.80 -22.67 5.54
N ASN A 94 8.12 -23.38 6.44
CA ASN A 94 8.33 -23.28 7.90
C ASN A 94 8.06 -21.86 8.47
N LYS A 95 7.43 -20.97 7.69
CA LYS A 95 6.97 -19.65 8.14
C LYS A 95 5.62 -19.79 8.84
N LEU A 96 5.45 -19.02 9.91
CA LEU A 96 4.21 -19.00 10.67
C LEU A 96 3.09 -18.37 9.83
N ILE A 97 1.95 -19.05 9.76
CA ILE A 97 0.73 -18.56 9.13
C ILE A 97 -0.38 -18.57 10.17
N TYR A 98 -1.17 -17.50 10.25
CA TYR A 98 -2.40 -17.50 11.02
C TYR A 98 -3.60 -17.56 10.08
N SER A 99 -4.55 -18.45 10.32
CA SER A 99 -5.84 -18.49 9.63
C SER A 99 -6.92 -17.79 10.43
N LEU A 100 -7.74 -17.00 9.74
CA LEU A 100 -8.92 -16.35 10.30
C LEU A 100 -10.19 -17.01 9.79
N SER A 101 -11.13 -17.26 10.69
CA SER A 101 -12.48 -17.67 10.31
C SER A 101 -13.54 -17.20 11.31
N GLY A 102 -14.73 -16.90 10.80
CA GLY A 102 -15.91 -16.58 11.62
C GLY A 102 -17.06 -16.05 10.79
N GLU A 103 -18.18 -15.74 11.44
CA GLU A 103 -19.37 -15.21 10.79
C GLU A 103 -19.79 -13.89 11.43
N ILE A 104 -19.99 -12.85 10.61
CA ILE A 104 -20.42 -11.52 11.06
C ILE A 104 -21.54 -11.04 10.14
N ASN A 105 -22.69 -10.68 10.73
CA ASN A 105 -23.83 -10.11 10.00
C ASN A 105 -24.28 -10.94 8.76
N GLY A 106 -24.17 -12.27 8.86
CA GLY A 106 -24.51 -13.21 7.78
C GLY A 106 -23.47 -13.28 6.65
N PHE A 107 -22.25 -12.80 6.89
CA PHE A 107 -21.08 -12.99 6.03
C PHE A 107 -20.12 -13.96 6.70
N SER A 108 -19.70 -15.00 5.98
CA SER A 108 -18.59 -15.87 6.39
C SER A 108 -17.28 -15.17 6.03
N ILE A 109 -16.46 -14.87 7.02
CA ILE A 109 -15.18 -14.20 6.87
C ILE A 109 -14.08 -15.25 6.97
N GLU A 110 -13.19 -15.27 5.99
CA GLU A 110 -12.04 -16.18 5.94
C GLU A 110 -10.79 -15.40 5.55
N GLY A 111 -9.63 -15.83 6.04
CA GLY A 111 -8.39 -15.13 5.70
C GLY A 111 -7.11 -15.75 6.22
N SER A 112 -6.00 -15.11 5.89
CA SER A 112 -4.68 -15.52 6.36
C SER A 112 -3.78 -14.32 6.69
N ILE A 113 -2.91 -14.49 7.69
CA ILE A 113 -1.83 -13.57 8.05
C ILE A 113 -0.52 -14.34 7.85
N LYS A 114 0.37 -13.81 7.03
CA LYS A 114 1.65 -14.45 6.69
C LYS A 114 2.80 -13.52 7.04
N GLU A 115 3.79 -14.00 7.79
CA GLU A 115 5.02 -13.25 8.03
C GLU A 115 5.81 -13.11 6.72
N LYS A 116 6.02 -11.87 6.26
CA LYS A 116 6.77 -11.56 5.04
C LYS A 116 8.27 -11.48 5.35
N SER A 117 8.65 -10.71 6.40
CA SER A 117 10.02 -10.49 6.88
C SER A 117 10.08 -9.96 8.33
N GLN A 118 11.23 -10.11 9.02
CA GLN A 118 11.52 -9.47 10.32
C GLN A 118 12.29 -8.15 10.11
N VAL A 119 11.87 -7.07 10.80
CA VAL A 119 12.57 -5.78 10.82
C VAL A 119 13.23 -5.62 12.20
N ILE A 120 14.49 -6.06 12.31
CA ILE A 120 15.26 -6.04 13.55
C ILE A 120 16.21 -4.83 13.51
N ASN A 121 15.69 -3.64 13.86
CA ASN A 121 16.46 -2.39 13.88
C ASN A 121 17.76 -2.53 14.71
N ASN A 122 17.72 -3.34 15.78
CA ASN A 122 18.83 -3.56 16.69
C ASN A 122 19.98 -4.45 16.14
N LYS A 123 19.76 -5.20 15.06
CA LYS A 123 20.87 -5.88 14.36
C LYS A 123 21.49 -4.98 13.30
N VAL A 124 20.68 -4.12 12.65
CA VAL A 124 21.19 -3.27 11.57
C VAL A 124 22.20 -2.26 12.08
N SER A 125 21.99 -1.65 13.25
CA SER A 125 22.99 -0.78 13.88
C SER A 125 24.30 -1.51 14.22
N GLU A 126 24.27 -2.81 14.46
CA GLU A 126 25.46 -3.65 14.69
C GLU A 126 26.06 -4.21 13.38
N MET A 127 25.38 -4.07 12.24
CA MET A 127 25.88 -4.56 10.95
C MET A 127 27.04 -3.70 10.48
N GLU A 128 28.03 -4.36 9.87
CA GLU A 128 29.09 -3.68 9.15
C GLU A 128 28.62 -3.36 7.73
N VAL A 129 28.80 -2.11 7.35
CA VAL A 129 28.76 -1.67 5.95
C VAL A 129 30.17 -1.46 5.46
N ASP A 130 30.38 -1.70 4.18
CA ASP A 130 31.71 -1.58 3.62
C ASP A 130 32.11 -0.12 3.43
N ARG A 131 31.16 0.77 3.11
CA ARG A 131 31.39 2.22 3.07
C ARG A 131 30.14 2.98 3.50
N THR A 132 30.34 4.15 4.07
CA THR A 132 29.29 5.10 4.46
C THR A 132 29.41 6.36 3.62
N ILE A 133 28.29 6.84 3.10
CA ILE A 133 28.15 8.05 2.31
C ILE A 133 27.49 9.11 3.20
N TYR A 134 28.22 10.20 3.45
CA TYR A 134 27.73 11.35 4.21
C TYR A 134 27.59 12.56 3.29
N TYR A 135 26.37 13.09 3.19
CA TYR A 135 26.10 14.32 2.46
C TYR A 135 26.23 15.54 3.36
N HIS A 136 26.99 16.52 2.86
CA HIS A 136 27.16 17.83 3.46
C HIS A 136 26.62 18.89 2.52
N HIS A 137 26.43 20.11 3.00
CA HIS A 137 26.02 21.22 2.13
C HIS A 137 27.01 21.41 0.97
N GLY A 138 26.58 21.06 -0.25
CA GLY A 138 27.36 21.21 -1.48
C GLY A 138 28.54 20.24 -1.65
N SER A 139 28.65 19.20 -0.82
CA SER A 139 29.72 18.19 -0.97
C SER A 139 29.30 16.81 -0.44
N LEU A 140 30.06 15.79 -0.85
CA LEU A 140 29.91 14.42 -0.38
C LEU A 140 31.23 13.94 0.22
N SER A 141 31.14 13.17 1.30
CA SER A 141 32.27 12.41 1.83
C SER A 141 31.92 10.94 1.95
N ILE A 142 32.91 10.07 1.76
CA ILE A 142 32.77 8.62 1.86
C ILE A 142 33.74 8.12 2.93
N SER A 143 33.29 7.24 3.83
CA SER A 143 34.14 6.68 4.88
C SER A 143 35.30 5.86 4.30
N ASN A 144 36.41 5.83 5.03
CA ASN A 144 37.55 4.98 4.70
C ASN A 144 37.41 3.64 5.42
N GLY A 145 37.10 2.59 4.65
CA GLY A 145 36.99 1.24 5.20
C GLY A 145 35.60 0.93 5.75
N LYS A 146 35.47 -0.29 6.30
CA LYS A 146 34.23 -0.78 6.88
C LYS A 146 33.87 -0.01 8.14
N GLU A 147 32.57 0.12 8.38
CA GLU A 147 32.05 0.83 9.53
C GLU A 147 30.80 0.12 10.06
N VAL A 148 30.67 0.04 11.38
CA VAL A 148 29.43 -0.41 12.01
C VAL A 148 28.39 0.70 11.85
N ILE A 149 27.20 0.37 11.35
CA ILE A 149 26.16 1.35 11.02
C ILE A 149 25.87 2.28 12.21
N GLY A 150 25.75 1.76 13.43
CA GLY A 150 25.49 2.55 14.63
C GLY A 150 26.61 3.54 14.96
N GLU A 151 27.87 3.17 14.72
CA GLU A 151 29.03 4.07 14.89
C GLU A 151 29.10 5.12 13.78
N ALA A 152 28.74 4.74 12.54
CA ALA A 152 28.62 5.67 11.43
C ALA A 152 27.56 6.75 11.71
N ILE A 153 26.42 6.33 12.26
CA ILE A 153 25.33 7.22 12.65
C ILE A 153 25.73 8.14 13.82
N LYS A 154 26.52 7.66 14.79
CA LYS A 154 27.01 8.54 15.88
C LYS A 154 27.98 9.63 15.40
N LYS A 155 28.66 9.42 14.26
CA LYS A 155 29.57 10.41 13.66
C LYS A 155 28.84 11.50 12.88
N LEU A 156 27.52 11.44 12.80
CA LEU A 156 26.69 12.51 12.24
C LEU A 156 26.81 13.74 13.15
N SER A 157 27.78 14.61 12.86
CA SER A 157 27.76 16.00 13.33
C SER A 157 26.57 16.72 12.67
N ASP A 158 26.01 17.73 13.34
CA ASP A 158 24.84 18.56 12.96
C ASP A 158 24.82 19.20 11.55
N ASN A 159 25.71 18.82 10.63
CA ASN A 159 25.91 19.39 9.30
C ASN A 159 25.50 18.47 8.14
N LEU A 160 24.69 17.43 8.39
CA LEU A 160 24.15 16.65 7.26
C LEU A 160 23.20 17.51 6.44
N ALA A 161 23.32 17.42 5.12
CA ALA A 161 22.38 18.03 4.20
C ALA A 161 21.71 16.95 3.36
N THR A 162 20.40 17.02 3.19
CA THR A 162 19.78 16.28 2.08
C THR A 162 20.14 16.99 0.78
N PRO A 163 20.74 16.30 -0.19
CA PRO A 163 21.19 16.94 -1.41
C PRO A 163 20.02 17.49 -2.25
N SER A 164 20.23 18.61 -2.94
CA SER A 164 19.29 19.12 -3.96
C SER A 164 19.63 18.66 -5.38
N GLU A 165 20.54 17.70 -5.53
CA GLU A 165 21.07 17.28 -6.83
C GLU A 165 20.92 15.77 -7.03
N GLU A 166 21.01 15.32 -8.27
CA GLU A 166 20.93 13.90 -8.61
C GLU A 166 22.18 13.16 -8.15
N VAL A 167 21.97 12.04 -7.47
CA VAL A 167 23.02 11.11 -7.08
C VAL A 167 22.89 9.86 -7.94
N PHE A 168 23.99 9.51 -8.61
CA PHE A 168 24.08 8.26 -9.35
C PHE A 168 25.11 7.33 -8.71
N ILE A 169 24.67 6.15 -8.28
CA ILE A 169 25.52 5.09 -7.71
C ILE A 169 25.59 3.94 -8.71
N GLU A 170 26.79 3.61 -9.16
CA GLU A 170 27.03 2.51 -10.11
C GLU A 170 28.03 1.53 -9.54
N MET A 171 27.60 0.29 -9.30
CA MET A 171 28.51 -0.84 -9.13
C MET A 171 28.86 -1.40 -10.50
N LYS A 172 30.13 -1.28 -10.89
CA LYS A 172 30.64 -1.84 -12.15
C LYS A 172 30.70 -3.37 -12.08
N GLU A 173 30.83 -4.02 -13.23
CA GLU A 173 31.14 -5.46 -13.34
C GLU A 173 32.38 -5.84 -12.50
N ALA A 174 33.31 -4.89 -12.39
CA ALA A 174 34.53 -4.97 -11.60
C ALA A 174 34.31 -4.97 -10.07
N GLY A 175 33.10 -4.70 -9.57
CA GLY A 175 32.83 -4.47 -8.15
C GLY A 175 33.34 -3.12 -7.61
N GLU A 176 33.85 -2.25 -8.49
CA GLU A 176 34.11 -0.84 -8.16
C GLU A 176 32.78 -0.11 -8.07
N ILE A 177 32.62 0.77 -7.07
CA ILE A 177 31.44 1.61 -6.96
C ILE A 177 31.80 3.04 -7.32
N ASN A 178 31.12 3.61 -8.30
CA ASN A 178 31.17 5.03 -8.61
C ASN A 178 29.99 5.74 -7.97
N VAL A 179 30.25 6.80 -7.21
CA VAL A 179 29.23 7.72 -6.72
C VAL A 179 29.41 9.05 -7.45
N THR A 180 28.40 9.44 -8.22
CA THR A 180 28.38 10.71 -8.96
C THR A 180 27.46 11.69 -8.25
N TYR A 181 27.99 12.88 -7.95
CA TYR A 181 27.26 13.96 -7.29
C TYR A 181 27.75 15.31 -7.82
N GLY A 182 26.86 16.21 -8.24
CA GLY A 182 27.22 17.54 -8.74
C GLY A 182 28.23 17.55 -9.89
N GLY A 183 28.21 16.53 -10.74
CA GLY A 183 29.18 16.34 -11.84
C GLY A 183 30.56 15.83 -11.42
N SER A 184 30.80 15.62 -10.13
CA SER A 184 32.01 14.97 -9.61
C SER A 184 31.78 13.47 -9.43
N ILE A 185 32.80 12.67 -9.75
CA ILE A 185 32.78 11.21 -9.58
C ILE A 185 33.75 10.85 -8.47
N ILE A 186 33.25 10.16 -7.44
CA ILE A 186 34.07 9.56 -6.38
C ILE A 186 34.05 8.03 -6.61
N ALA A 187 35.21 7.47 -6.89
CA ALA A 187 35.36 6.03 -7.11
C ALA A 187 35.79 5.33 -5.81
N ILE A 188 35.04 4.28 -5.45
CA ILE A 188 35.36 3.35 -4.36
C ILE A 188 36.00 2.12 -5.02
N PRO A 189 37.33 1.93 -4.91
CA PRO A 189 38.05 0.88 -5.63
C PRO A 189 37.80 -0.53 -5.06
N LYS A 190 38.13 -1.54 -5.88
CA LYS A 190 38.14 -2.98 -5.54
C LYS A 190 38.90 -3.31 -4.24
N PRO A 191 38.62 -4.47 -3.59
CA PRO A 191 37.47 -5.37 -3.75
C PRO A 191 36.44 -5.25 -2.62
N GLU A 192 36.44 -4.15 -1.86
CA GLU A 192 35.94 -4.22 -0.49
C GLU A 192 34.47 -3.85 -0.29
N ALA A 193 33.76 -3.32 -1.29
CA ALA A 193 32.43 -2.75 -1.07
C ALA A 193 31.29 -3.49 -1.80
N LYS A 194 30.45 -4.17 -1.01
CA LYS A 194 29.19 -4.83 -1.39
C LYS A 194 27.98 -4.25 -0.65
N SER A 195 28.25 -3.38 0.31
CA SER A 195 27.25 -2.73 1.15
C SER A 195 27.60 -1.25 1.34
N LEU A 196 26.61 -0.39 1.13
CA LEU A 196 26.72 1.05 1.39
C LEU A 196 25.69 1.49 2.43
N LEU A 197 26.11 2.28 3.40
CA LEU A 197 25.19 3.12 4.18
C LEU A 197 25.14 4.51 3.56
N ILE A 198 23.95 5.05 3.38
CA ILE A 198 23.72 6.42 2.92
C ILE A 198 23.02 7.17 4.05
N CYS A 199 23.69 8.17 4.61
CA CYS A 199 23.14 8.98 5.69
C CYS A 199 22.53 10.25 5.14
N LEU A 200 21.24 10.44 5.38
CA LEU A 200 20.46 11.61 4.98
C LEU A 200 20.08 12.45 6.22
N ASN A 201 19.67 13.71 6.01
CA ASN A 201 19.16 14.57 7.08
C ASN A 201 17.65 14.38 7.27
N GLU A 202 17.19 14.48 8.52
CA GLU A 202 15.81 14.21 8.98
C GLU A 202 14.79 15.19 8.39
N ASP A 203 15.19 16.43 8.10
CA ASP A 203 14.29 17.48 7.62
C ASP A 203 14.91 18.24 6.44
N SER A 204 14.39 18.00 5.23
CA SER A 204 14.81 18.74 4.04
C SER A 204 13.64 19.13 3.15
N GLU A 205 13.59 20.42 2.79
CA GLU A 205 12.72 20.94 1.74
C GLU A 205 13.21 20.56 0.32
N LYS A 206 14.44 20.05 0.21
CA LYS A 206 15.12 19.72 -1.06
C LYS A 206 15.02 18.24 -1.38
N LYS A 207 14.80 17.93 -2.67
CA LYS A 207 14.65 16.55 -3.17
C LYS A 207 15.98 15.93 -3.58
N LEU A 208 16.28 14.74 -3.05
CA LEU A 208 17.33 13.84 -3.51
C LEU A 208 16.77 12.89 -4.56
N ASN A 209 17.34 12.91 -5.77
CA ASN A 209 17.07 11.89 -6.78
C ASN A 209 18.16 10.81 -6.72
N LEU A 210 17.82 9.60 -6.27
CA LEU A 210 18.75 8.48 -6.17
C LEU A 210 18.56 7.50 -7.31
N SER A 211 19.61 7.30 -8.11
CA SER A 211 19.65 6.28 -9.16
C SER A 211 20.77 5.28 -8.88
N VAL A 212 20.43 3.99 -8.81
CA VAL A 212 21.39 2.93 -8.54
C VAL A 212 21.39 1.89 -9.66
N GLU A 213 22.59 1.53 -10.09
CA GLU A 213 22.80 0.45 -11.06
C GLU A 213 23.86 -0.52 -10.57
N ASN A 214 23.53 -1.80 -10.55
CA ASN A 214 24.45 -2.89 -10.32
C ASN A 214 24.66 -3.67 -11.61
N LYS A 215 25.82 -3.48 -12.23
CA LYS A 215 26.26 -4.21 -13.42
C LYS A 215 26.97 -5.52 -13.09
N SER A 216 27.19 -5.83 -11.80
CA SER A 216 27.71 -7.13 -11.39
C SER A 216 26.68 -8.23 -11.61
N HIS A 217 27.11 -9.33 -12.20
CA HIS A 217 26.26 -10.49 -12.48
C HIS A 217 26.28 -11.54 -11.38
N THR A 218 27.16 -11.40 -10.38
CA THR A 218 27.41 -12.43 -9.36
C THR A 218 27.27 -11.93 -7.93
N GLU A 219 27.13 -10.62 -7.73
CA GLU A 219 27.13 -10.03 -6.38
C GLU A 219 25.87 -9.20 -6.15
N ASN A 220 25.14 -9.53 -5.07
CA ASN A 220 24.06 -8.70 -4.58
C ASN A 220 24.64 -7.44 -3.94
N PHE A 221 24.09 -6.28 -4.29
CA PHE A 221 24.53 -4.99 -3.77
C PHE A 221 23.53 -4.46 -2.73
N LYS A 222 23.99 -4.30 -1.49
CA LYS A 222 23.13 -3.83 -0.39
C LYS A 222 23.28 -2.32 -0.21
N ILE A 223 22.17 -1.62 -0.10
CA ILE A 223 22.15 -0.19 0.24
C ILE A 223 21.26 -0.01 1.47
N TYR A 224 21.82 0.59 2.50
CA TYR A 224 21.15 1.00 3.72
C TYR A 224 20.90 2.49 3.64
N LEU A 225 19.67 2.94 3.84
CA LEU A 225 19.33 4.36 3.93
C LEU A 225 19.04 4.70 5.39
N PHE A 226 19.90 5.55 5.96
CA PHE A 226 19.70 6.13 7.28
C PHE A 226 18.96 7.45 7.19
N ASN A 227 17.83 7.51 7.91
CA ASN A 227 17.17 8.76 8.28
C ASN A 227 16.19 8.56 9.44
N GLY A 228 15.79 9.65 10.10
CA GLY A 228 14.79 9.65 11.18
C GLY A 228 13.40 9.16 10.74
N GLU A 229 13.08 9.22 9.45
CA GLU A 229 11.86 8.69 8.84
C GLU A 229 12.13 7.54 7.86
N LYS A 230 11.13 6.68 7.65
CA LYS A 230 11.14 5.59 6.65
C LYS A 230 11.13 6.19 5.24
N VAL A 231 12.18 6.01 4.44
CA VAL A 231 12.38 6.71 3.13
C VAL A 231 11.16 6.60 2.20
N SER A 232 10.47 5.46 2.16
CA SER A 232 9.21 5.25 1.43
C SER A 232 8.07 6.22 1.77
N GLU A 233 8.11 6.86 2.94
CA GLU A 233 7.08 7.79 3.43
C GLU A 233 7.43 9.26 3.17
N ARG A 234 8.62 9.53 2.62
CA ARG A 234 9.17 10.88 2.49
C ARG A 234 9.08 11.41 1.07
N GLN A 235 8.71 12.69 0.91
CA GLN A 235 8.50 13.31 -0.40
C GLN A 235 9.77 13.95 -1.00
N ASP A 236 10.84 13.98 -0.21
CA ASP A 236 12.14 14.59 -0.50
C ASP A 236 13.18 13.56 -0.97
N VAL A 237 12.87 12.27 -1.02
CA VAL A 237 13.74 11.25 -1.63
C VAL A 237 12.98 10.57 -2.76
N ILE A 238 13.46 10.76 -3.99
CA ILE A 238 12.91 10.13 -5.19
C ILE A 238 13.91 9.09 -5.66
N ILE A 239 13.52 7.83 -5.61
CA ILE A 239 14.28 6.75 -6.21
C ILE A 239 13.96 6.70 -7.71
N SER A 240 14.92 7.13 -8.53
CA SER A 240 14.77 7.29 -9.98
C SER A 240 15.30 6.13 -10.81
N LYS A 241 16.11 5.23 -10.23
CA LYS A 241 16.55 3.97 -10.87
C LYS A 241 16.95 2.91 -9.84
N PHE A 242 16.55 1.67 -10.07
CA PHE A 242 17.24 0.47 -9.58
C PHE A 242 17.35 -0.55 -10.73
N ASN A 243 18.57 -0.90 -11.12
CA ASN A 243 18.82 -1.90 -12.16
C ASN A 243 19.87 -2.91 -11.70
N GLY A 244 19.59 -4.22 -11.81
CA GLY A 244 20.47 -5.30 -11.34
C GLY A 244 20.06 -5.91 -9.99
N GLN A 245 20.89 -6.80 -9.43
CA GLN A 245 20.64 -7.44 -8.13
C GLN A 245 20.98 -6.48 -6.99
N ILE A 246 19.97 -5.76 -6.50
CA ILE A 246 20.13 -4.74 -5.46
C ILE A 246 19.12 -4.98 -4.35
N GLU A 247 19.58 -4.90 -3.10
CA GLU A 247 18.77 -4.99 -1.89
C GLU A 247 18.80 -3.64 -1.17
N LEU A 248 17.67 -2.94 -1.18
CA LEU A 248 17.51 -1.66 -0.51
C LEU A 248 16.88 -1.87 0.89
N ILE A 249 17.51 -1.32 1.90
CA ILE A 249 17.11 -1.41 3.30
C ILE A 249 16.89 0.02 3.81
N GLU A 250 15.62 0.40 3.96
CA GLU A 250 15.21 1.74 4.37
C GLU A 250 14.87 1.81 5.87
N GLY A 251 14.77 3.02 6.41
CA GLY A 251 14.30 3.25 7.79
C GLY A 251 15.34 2.87 8.84
N VAL A 252 16.63 2.89 8.49
CA VAL A 252 17.70 2.77 9.48
C VAL A 252 17.70 4.03 10.34
N GLN A 253 17.56 3.86 11.66
CA GLN A 253 17.41 4.97 12.62
C GLN A 253 18.46 4.90 13.73
N HIS A 254 18.64 6.02 14.44
CA HIS A 254 19.49 6.08 15.61
C HIS A 254 18.71 5.49 16.79
N SER A 255 18.80 4.17 16.99
CA SER A 255 18.02 3.54 18.06
C SER A 255 18.84 3.34 19.33
N GLU A 256 18.47 4.05 20.39
CA GLU A 256 18.38 3.43 21.72
C GLU A 256 17.06 2.63 21.88
N ASP A 257 16.10 2.78 20.96
CA ASP A 257 14.81 2.07 21.03
C ASP A 257 14.72 0.85 20.08
N ILE A 258 14.77 -0.33 20.68
CA ILE A 258 14.60 -1.62 20.01
C ILE A 258 13.19 -1.73 19.44
N ILE A 259 13.04 -1.58 18.12
CA ILE A 259 11.81 -1.96 17.41
C ILE A 259 12.08 -3.30 16.72
N ASN A 260 11.53 -4.39 17.29
CA ASN A 260 11.49 -5.73 16.70
C ASN A 260 10.13 -5.92 15.99
N GLU A 261 9.83 -5.10 14.99
CA GLU A 261 8.58 -5.23 14.25
C GLU A 261 8.71 -6.31 13.17
N LYS A 262 7.71 -7.19 13.05
CA LYS A 262 7.61 -8.12 11.92
C LYS A 262 6.62 -7.58 10.90
N LEU A 263 6.94 -7.70 9.62
CA LEU A 263 6.03 -7.37 8.54
C LEU A 263 5.14 -8.57 8.23
N TYR A 264 3.83 -8.38 8.32
CA TYR A 264 2.84 -9.37 7.97
C TYR A 264 2.02 -8.93 6.76
N PHE A 265 1.64 -9.89 5.93
CA PHE A 265 0.66 -9.73 4.88
C PHE A 265 -0.66 -10.37 5.31
N VAL A 266 -1.73 -9.59 5.34
CA VAL A 266 -3.08 -10.00 5.72
C VAL A 266 -3.96 -10.05 4.49
N GLU A 267 -4.63 -11.16 4.26
CA GLU A 267 -5.65 -11.35 3.22
C GLU A 267 -6.95 -11.79 3.89
N LEU A 268 -8.04 -11.07 3.62
CA LEU A 268 -9.39 -11.38 4.11
C LEU A 268 -10.39 -11.44 2.95
N ARG A 269 -11.39 -12.32 3.08
CA ARG A 269 -12.46 -12.53 2.12
C ARG A 269 -13.80 -12.61 2.86
N ALA A 270 -14.80 -11.92 2.35
CA ALA A 270 -16.17 -12.00 2.84
C ALA A 270 -17.03 -12.78 1.85
N ASN A 271 -17.58 -13.89 2.32
CA ASN A 271 -18.43 -14.79 1.55
C ASN A 271 -19.89 -14.65 2.00
N LYS A 272 -20.83 -14.69 1.05
CA LYS A 272 -22.27 -14.77 1.34
C LYS A 272 -22.89 -15.80 0.42
N ASN A 273 -23.60 -16.78 0.99
CA ASN A 273 -24.21 -17.88 0.25
C ASN A 273 -23.23 -18.68 -0.64
N GLY A 274 -21.96 -18.80 -0.21
CA GLY A 274 -20.92 -19.52 -0.95
C GLY A 274 -20.22 -18.72 -2.06
N GLU A 275 -20.58 -17.46 -2.29
CA GLU A 275 -19.90 -16.57 -3.24
C GLU A 275 -19.07 -15.51 -2.51
N VAL A 276 -17.87 -15.24 -3.04
CA VAL A 276 -17.02 -14.14 -2.56
C VAL A 276 -17.67 -12.81 -2.97
N VAL A 277 -18.09 -12.03 -1.98
CA VAL A 277 -18.72 -10.72 -2.18
C VAL A 277 -17.67 -9.61 -2.27
N GLU A 278 -16.64 -9.68 -1.43
CA GLU A 278 -15.59 -8.67 -1.32
C GLU A 278 -14.30 -9.29 -0.75
N ASN A 279 -13.14 -8.72 -1.06
CA ASN A 279 -11.84 -9.09 -0.49
C ASN A 279 -11.05 -7.84 -0.07
N MET A 280 -10.12 -8.02 0.86
CA MET A 280 -9.26 -6.94 1.34
C MET A 280 -7.89 -7.48 1.74
N ASN A 281 -6.85 -6.77 1.31
CA ASN A 281 -5.47 -7.10 1.61
C ASN A 281 -4.79 -5.91 2.31
N LEU A 282 -3.90 -6.19 3.24
CA LEU A 282 -3.14 -5.18 3.97
C LEU A 282 -1.76 -5.70 4.38
N GLU A 283 -0.77 -4.82 4.35
CA GLU A 283 0.53 -5.04 5.00
C GLU A 283 0.55 -4.38 6.38
N LEU A 284 1.08 -5.09 7.38
CA LEU A 284 0.91 -4.77 8.80
C LEU A 284 2.25 -4.98 9.53
N LEU A 285 2.73 -3.96 10.25
CA LEU A 285 3.94 -4.03 11.07
C LEU A 285 3.57 -4.36 12.53
N LYS A 286 4.15 -5.43 13.08
CA LYS A 286 3.87 -6.01 14.41
C LYS A 286 5.08 -6.73 15.01
#